data_AF-A0A0S8BQF3-F1
#
_entry.id   AF-A0A0S8BQF3-F1
#
_cell.length_a   1.000
_cell.length_b   1.000
_cell.length_c   1.000
_cell.angle_alpha   90.00
_cell.angle_beta   90.00
_cell.angle_gamma   90.00
#
_symmetry.space_group_name_H-M   'P 1'
#
loop_
_entity.id
_entity.type
_entity.pdbx_description
1 polymer ?
#
loop_
_entity_poly.entity_id
_entity_poly.type
_entity_poly.pdbx_seq_one_letter_code
_entity_poly.pdbx_strand_id
1 'polypeptide(L)'
;MLRDPAPPMDKDDEKLAWRLLEAMYQMGRADLGPTPETLGTWLNAPGARVQELLARLDAQGLVDQARCRLTMSGLVLAVSMDGACKLARHLAAA
;
A
#
# COMPACT_ATOMS: atom_id res chain seq x y z
N MET A 1 23.19 14.09 -8.22
CA MET A 1 22.84 13.75 -6.83
C MET A 1 22.38 12.30 -6.85
N LEU A 2 23.23 11.35 -6.43
CA LEU A 2 22.79 9.98 -6.19
C LEU A 2 21.86 10.04 -4.97
N ARG A 3 20.56 9.72 -5.13
CA ARG A 3 19.71 9.40 -3.98
C ARG A 3 20.27 8.09 -3.41
N ASP A 4 20.69 8.12 -2.14
CA ASP A 4 20.95 6.89 -1.40
C ASP A 4 19.74 5.96 -1.53
N PRO A 5 19.93 4.65 -1.78
CA PRO A 5 18.82 3.71 -1.78
C PRO A 5 18.15 3.77 -0.40
N ALA A 6 16.82 3.86 -0.40
CA ALA A 6 16.05 3.90 0.84
C ALA A 6 16.49 2.72 1.74
N PRO A 7 16.69 2.95 3.05
CA PRO A 7 17.09 1.87 3.95
C PRO A 7 16.06 0.73 3.86
N PRO A 8 16.53 -0.54 3.93
CA PRO A 8 15.65 -1.69 3.81
C PRO A 8 14.51 -1.58 4.81
N MET A 9 13.30 -1.91 4.36
CA MET A 9 12.15 -1.92 5.25
C MET A 9 12.29 -3.05 6.26
N ASP A 10 12.02 -2.73 7.51
CA ASP A 10 11.85 -3.77 8.53
C ASP A 10 10.55 -4.56 8.28
N LYS A 11 10.39 -5.69 8.98
CA LYS A 11 9.24 -6.59 8.76
C LYS A 11 7.89 -5.95 9.10
N ASP A 12 7.86 -5.03 10.05
CA ASP A 12 6.62 -4.36 10.45
C ASP A 12 6.23 -3.31 9.42
N ASP A 13 7.21 -2.58 8.88
CA ASP A 13 7.07 -1.68 7.73
C ASP A 13 6.63 -2.42 6.48
N GLU A 14 7.22 -3.57 6.21
CA GLU A 14 6.85 -4.40 5.07
C GLU A 14 5.38 -4.81 5.18
N LYS A 15 4.98 -5.34 6.33
CA LYS A 15 3.58 -5.69 6.60
C LYS A 15 2.64 -4.49 6.51
N LEU A 16 3.05 -3.33 7.02
CA LEU A 16 2.26 -2.11 6.94
C LEU A 16 2.14 -1.59 5.51
N ALA A 17 3.20 -1.65 4.71
CA ALA A 17 3.18 -1.27 3.30
C ALA A 17 2.28 -2.20 2.48
N TRP A 18 2.28 -3.50 2.78
CA TRP A 18 1.34 -4.44 2.17
C TRP A 18 -0.12 -4.07 2.46
N ARG A 19 -0.42 -3.77 3.72
CA ARG A 19 -1.77 -3.30 4.12
C ARG A 19 -2.11 -1.93 3.52
N LEU A 20 -1.12 -1.07 3.32
CA LEU A 20 -1.28 0.24 2.68
C LEU A 20 -1.68 0.10 1.20
N LEU A 21 -1.00 -0.78 0.45
CA LEU A 21 -1.36 -1.07 -0.94
C LEU A 21 -2.78 -1.65 -1.05
N GLU A 22 -3.15 -2.56 -0.14
CA GLU A 22 -4.51 -3.10 -0.07
C GLU A 22 -5.54 -2.00 0.25
N ALA A 23 -5.27 -1.15 1.24
CA ALA A 23 -6.14 -0.03 1.59
C ALA A 23 -6.35 0.94 0.42
N MET A 24 -5.28 1.34 -0.26
CA MET A 24 -5.35 2.21 -1.44
C MET A 24 -6.16 1.56 -2.57
N TYR A 25 -6.01 0.25 -2.77
CA TYR A 25 -6.80 -0.49 -3.76
C TYR A 25 -8.29 -0.48 -3.42
N GLN A 26 -8.67 -0.78 -2.17
CA GLN A 26 -10.08 -0.79 -1.78
C GLN A 26 -10.69 0.62 -1.82
N MET A 27 -9.97 1.66 -1.39
CA MET A 27 -10.44 3.04 -1.50
C MET A 27 -10.65 3.46 -2.96
N GLY A 28 -9.70 3.12 -3.85
CA GLY A 28 -9.84 3.38 -5.28
C GLY A 28 -11.05 2.68 -5.91
N ARG A 29 -11.37 1.46 -5.47
CA ARG A 29 -12.59 0.74 -5.90
C ARG A 29 -13.88 1.36 -5.40
N ALA A 30 -13.84 2.00 -4.24
CA ALA A 30 -14.97 2.70 -3.65
C ALA A 30 -15.10 4.16 -4.15
N ASP A 31 -14.23 4.59 -5.09
CA ASP A 31 -14.11 5.97 -5.56
C ASP A 31 -13.92 6.99 -4.42
N LEU A 32 -13.26 6.55 -3.34
CA LEU A 32 -12.89 7.40 -2.22
C LEU A 32 -11.52 8.00 -2.52
N GLY A 33 -11.37 9.32 -2.37
CA GLY A 33 -10.09 9.99 -2.50
C GLY A 33 -9.17 9.66 -1.33
N PRO A 34 -8.15 8.81 -1.50
CA PRO A 34 -7.25 8.48 -0.39
C PRO A 34 -6.37 9.69 -0.07
N THR A 35 -6.21 9.99 1.22
CA THR A 35 -5.19 10.92 1.73
C THR A 35 -4.32 10.17 2.74
N PRO A 36 -3.10 10.64 3.04
CA PRO A 36 -2.27 10.02 4.06
C PRO A 36 -2.97 9.89 5.43
N GLU A 37 -3.84 10.85 5.78
CA GLU A 37 -4.61 10.86 7.02
C GLU A 37 -5.74 9.83 7.02
N THR A 38 -6.48 9.69 5.91
CA THR A 38 -7.54 8.68 5.81
C THR A 38 -6.96 7.27 5.79
N LEU A 39 -5.85 7.07 5.09
CA LEU A 39 -5.08 5.82 5.10
C LEU A 39 -4.52 5.51 6.49
N GLY A 40 -3.95 6.50 7.19
CA GLY A 40 -3.47 6.35 8.57
C GLY A 40 -4.57 5.92 9.52
N THR A 41 -5.75 6.52 9.39
CA THR A 41 -6.93 6.14 10.18
C THR A 41 -7.37 4.70 9.92
N TRP A 42 -7.45 4.28 8.66
CA TRP A 42 -7.82 2.92 8.28
C TRP A 42 -6.82 1.86 8.74
N LEU A 43 -5.53 2.20 8.73
CA LEU A 43 -4.45 1.29 9.08
C LEU A 43 -4.10 1.30 10.57
N ASN A 44 -4.73 2.20 11.34
CA ASN A 44 -4.37 2.51 12.72
C ASN A 44 -2.86 2.82 12.86
N ALA A 45 -2.37 3.69 11.97
CA ALA A 45 -0.98 4.09 11.87
C ALA A 45 -0.85 5.63 11.85
N PRO A 46 0.23 6.21 12.42
CA PRO A 46 0.45 7.65 12.34
C PRO A 46 0.57 8.13 10.88
N GLY A 47 -0.08 9.26 10.55
CA GLY A 47 -0.06 9.81 9.19
C GLY A 47 1.36 10.08 8.66
N ALA A 48 2.28 10.53 9.52
CA ALA A 48 3.69 10.70 9.18
C ALA A 48 4.35 9.38 8.73
N ARG A 49 4.04 8.27 9.41
CA ARG A 49 4.57 6.94 9.04
C ARG A 49 3.99 6.46 7.72
N VAL A 50 2.71 6.71 7.48
CA VAL A 50 2.07 6.42 6.18
C VAL A 50 2.73 7.24 5.06
N GLN A 51 3.03 8.51 5.31
CA GLN A 51 3.68 9.37 4.33
C GLN A 51 5.11 8.91 3.97
N GLU A 52 5.88 8.45 4.95
CA GLU A 52 7.19 7.82 4.72
C GLU A 52 7.07 6.55 3.87
N LEU A 53 6.08 5.71 4.16
CA LEU A 53 5.83 4.49 3.39
C LEU A 53 5.36 4.78 1.97
N LEU A 54 4.48 5.77 1.77
CA LEU A 54 4.08 6.22 0.43
C LEU A 54 5.29 6.69 -0.38
N ALA A 55 6.22 7.44 0.23
CA ALA A 55 7.44 7.88 -0.44
C ALA A 55 8.36 6.72 -0.83
N ARG A 56 8.48 5.71 0.04
CA ARG A 56 9.26 4.49 -0.24
C ARG A 56 8.62 3.64 -1.35
N LEU A 57 7.29 3.54 -1.39
CA LEU A 57 6.56 2.83 -2.44
C LEU A 57 6.57 3.58 -3.77
N ASP A 58 6.58 4.91 -3.73
CA ASP A 58 6.76 5.78 -4.89
C ASP A 58 8.15 5.63 -5.51
N ALA A 59 9.20 5.58 -4.68
CA ALA A 59 10.55 5.25 -5.14
C ALA A 59 10.67 3.86 -5.79
N GLN A 60 9.76 2.93 -5.46
CA GLN A 60 9.66 1.60 -6.07
C GLN A 60 8.70 1.56 -7.27
N GLY A 61 8.06 2.68 -7.62
CA GLY A 61 7.13 2.78 -8.73
C GLY A 61 5.80 2.05 -8.51
N LEU A 62 5.43 1.76 -7.26
CA LEU A 62 4.17 1.10 -6.89
C LEU A 62 3.04 2.11 -6.60
N VAL A 63 3.41 3.31 -6.15
CA VAL A 63 2.48 4.39 -5.82
C VAL A 63 2.92 5.66 -6.54
N ASP A 64 1.97 6.53 -6.87
CA ASP A 64 2.21 7.94 -7.15
C ASP A 64 1.85 8.70 -5.87
N GLN A 65 2.88 9.12 -5.13
CA GLN A 65 2.68 9.78 -3.84
C GLN A 65 1.96 11.12 -3.99
N ALA A 66 2.26 11.87 -5.05
CA ALA A 66 1.70 13.20 -5.27
C ALA A 66 0.18 13.15 -5.51
N ARG A 67 -0.29 12.08 -6.14
CA ARG A 67 -1.73 11.84 -6.37
C ARG A 67 -2.36 10.91 -5.36
N CYS A 68 -1.57 10.36 -4.42
CA CYS A 68 -1.99 9.31 -3.49
C CYS A 68 -2.69 8.14 -4.20
N ARG A 69 -2.13 7.67 -5.33
CA ARG A 69 -2.77 6.63 -6.16
C ARG A 69 -1.82 5.48 -6.43
N LEU A 70 -2.37 4.29 -6.65
CA LEU A 70 -1.58 3.16 -7.14
C LEU A 70 -1.14 3.44 -8.59
N THR A 71 0.10 3.10 -8.91
CA THR A 71 0.53 2.97 -10.32
C THR A 71 -0.05 1.68 -10.91
N MET A 72 0.15 1.44 -12.21
CA MET A 72 -0.21 0.16 -12.81
C MET A 72 0.49 -1.02 -12.12
N SER A 73 1.79 -0.88 -11.79
CA SER A 73 2.55 -1.91 -11.09
C SER A 73 1.99 -2.18 -9.69
N GLY A 74 1.68 -1.12 -8.93
CA GLY A 74 1.06 -1.25 -7.61
C GLY A 74 -0.34 -1.85 -7.67
N LEU A 75 -1.12 -1.51 -8.70
CA LEU A 75 -2.45 -2.07 -8.90
C LEU A 75 -2.39 -3.58 -9.17
N VAL A 76 -1.53 -4.03 -10.08
CA VAL A 76 -1.34 -5.46 -10.38
C VAL A 76 -0.93 -6.23 -9.12
N LEU A 77 -0.02 -5.66 -8.34
CA LEU A 77 0.42 -6.25 -7.08
C LEU A 77 -0.73 -6.36 -6.06
N ALA A 78 -1.47 -5.27 -5.83
CA ALA A 78 -2.60 -5.25 -4.90
C ALA A 78 -3.73 -6.20 -5.30
N VAL A 79 -4.04 -6.30 -6.60
CA VAL A 79 -5.05 -7.25 -7.14
C VAL A 79 -4.59 -8.70 -6.94
N SER A 80 -3.32 -8.99 -7.20
CA SER A 80 -2.77 -10.34 -7.05
C SER A 80 -2.84 -10.80 -5.59
N MET A 81 -2.56 -9.88 -4.66
CA MET A 81 -2.70 -10.14 -3.22
C MET A 81 -4.15 -10.36 -2.80
N ASP A 82 -5.09 -9.49 -3.22
CA ASP A 82 -6.52 -9.64 -2.92
C ASP A 82 -7.06 -10.98 -3.45
N GLY A 83 -6.62 -11.39 -4.65
CA GLY A 83 -6.93 -12.69 -5.23
C GLY A 83 -6.38 -13.87 -4.42
N ALA A 84 -5.10 -13.84 -4.05
CA ALA A 84 -4.47 -14.87 -3.22
C ALA A 84 -5.15 -15.00 -1.85
N CYS A 85 -5.52 -13.86 -1.24
CA CYS A 85 -6.18 -13.79 0.06
C CYS A 85 -7.63 -14.32 0.01
N LYS A 86 -8.34 -14.16 -1.11
CA LYS A 86 -9.66 -14.79 -1.34
C LYS A 86 -9.55 -16.29 -1.55
N LEU A 87 -8.57 -16.75 -2.34
CA LEU A 87 -8.34 -18.17 -2.58
C LEU A 87 -7.99 -18.92 -1.28
N ALA A 88 -7.11 -18.36 -0.46
CA ALA A 88 -6.76 -18.94 0.84
C ALA A 88 -7.98 -19.10 1.76
N ARG A 89 -8.89 -18.11 1.77
CA ARG A 89 -10.13 -18.18 2.55
C ARG A 89 -11.11 -19.25 2.05
N HIS A 90 -11.22 -19.41 0.73
CA HIS A 90 -12.05 -20.48 0.16
C HIS A 90 -11.50 -21.88 0.48
N LEU A 91 -10.18 -22.05 0.45
CA LEU A 91 -9.52 -23.32 0.80
C LEU A 91 -9.59 -23.63 2.29
N ALA A 92 -9.56 -22.62 3.17
CA ALA A 92 -9.70 -22.81 4.62
C ALA A 92 -11.15 -23.10 5.07
N ALA A 93 -12.14 -22.83 4.20
CA ALA A 93 -13.55 -23.07 4.47
C ALA A 93 -14.09 -24.37 3.85
N ALA A 94 -13.24 -25.13 3.15
CA ALA A 94 -13.53 -26.43 2.54
C ALA A 94 -12.99 -27.57 3.41
#